data_AF-A0AAW3I2V5-F1
#
_entry.id   AF-A0AAW3I2V5-F1
#
_cell.length_a   1.000
_cell.length_b   1.000
_cell.length_c   1.000
_cell.angle_alpha   90.00
_cell.angle_beta   90.00
_cell.angle_gamma   90.00
#
_symmetry.space_group_name_H-M   'P 1'
#
loop_
_entity.id
_entity.type
_entity.pdbx_description
1 polymer ?
#
loop_
_entity_poly.entity_id
_entity_poly.type
_entity_poly.pdbx_seq_one_letter_code
_entity_poly.pdbx_strand_id
1 'polypeptide(L)'
;MSLLETAVLTFVSPAVLAGDKPDANPCLDCGACCSHFRVSFYVGELAGENGGHVPLELVTQMSPLRACMKGTEMGGGRCVSLRGELGQPGIHCAIYENRPTPCREFDIWMPDGSPNPDCQRLRLGLGLPPVAPRPDAENDPQGPVHPDQPAAA
;
A
#
# COMPACT_ATOMS: atom_id res chain seq x y z
N MET A 1 -1.71 26.40 46.23
CA MET A 1 -1.00 25.50 45.29
C MET A 1 -2.03 24.53 44.73
N SER A 2 -2.79 24.97 43.72
CA SER A 2 -3.74 24.12 43.00
C SER A 2 -3.11 23.84 41.65
N LEU A 3 -2.58 22.63 41.48
CA LEU A 3 -1.96 22.18 40.24
C LEU A 3 -3.06 22.05 39.19
N LEU A 4 -2.94 22.80 38.10
CA LEU A 4 -3.70 22.54 36.88
C LEU A 4 -3.16 21.24 36.29
N GLU A 5 -3.94 20.17 36.37
CA GLU A 5 -3.73 18.97 35.55
C GLU A 5 -4.03 19.34 34.09
N THR A 6 -2.96 19.63 33.35
CA THR A 6 -3.01 19.79 31.91
C THR A 6 -3.13 18.39 31.32
N ALA A 7 -4.37 17.94 31.10
CA ALA A 7 -4.63 16.70 30.37
C ALA A 7 -4.00 16.82 28.99
N VAL A 8 -2.95 16.03 28.75
CA VAL A 8 -2.33 15.88 27.45
C VAL A 8 -3.40 15.33 26.52
N LEU A 9 -3.94 16.18 25.65
CA LEU A 9 -4.76 15.80 24.52
C LEU A 9 -3.86 14.94 23.59
N THR A 10 -3.86 13.64 23.81
CA THR A 10 -3.40 12.69 22.80
C THR A 10 -4.27 12.89 21.58
N PHE A 11 -3.67 13.37 20.49
CA PHE A 11 -4.32 13.39 19.18
C PHE A 11 -4.60 11.94 18.79
N VAL A 12 -5.80 11.47 19.13
CA VAL A 12 -6.29 10.17 18.70
C VAL A 12 -6.50 10.26 17.19
N SER A 13 -5.75 9.47 16.43
CA SER A 13 -5.85 9.46 14.96
C SER A 13 -7.29 9.08 14.55
N PRO A 14 -7.89 9.70 13.51
CA PRO A 14 -9.26 9.43 13.09
C PRO A 14 -9.58 7.94 12.89
N ALA A 15 -8.58 7.14 12.47
CA ALA A 15 -8.68 5.69 12.31
C ALA A 15 -9.05 4.95 13.61
N VAL A 16 -8.56 5.42 14.77
CA VAL A 16 -8.86 4.80 16.07
C VAL A 16 -10.27 5.18 16.55
N LEU A 17 -10.75 6.39 16.21
CA LEU A 17 -12.12 6.82 16.52
C LEU A 17 -13.16 6.14 15.62
N ALA A 18 -12.76 5.71 14.41
CA ALA A 18 -13.62 5.00 13.46
C ALA A 18 -13.88 3.53 13.84
N GLY A 19 -13.16 2.98 14.83
CA GLY A 19 -13.29 1.56 15.19
C GLY A 19 -12.72 0.61 14.15
N ASP A 20 -11.89 1.12 13.22
CA ASP A 20 -11.22 0.28 12.23
C ASP A 20 -10.22 -0.63 12.96
N LYS A 21 -10.50 -1.94 12.92
CA LYS A 21 -9.52 -2.93 13.34
C LYS A 21 -8.24 -2.70 12.51
N PRO A 22 -7.03 -2.81 13.10
CA PRO A 22 -5.78 -2.80 12.33
C PRO A 22 -5.75 -3.87 11.22
N ASP A 23 -6.69 -4.81 11.26
CA ASP A 23 -6.95 -5.83 10.25
C ASP A 23 -7.55 -5.30 8.94
N ALA A 24 -8.01 -4.04 8.87
CA ALA A 24 -8.74 -3.52 7.72
C ALA A 24 -7.86 -3.32 6.47
N ASN A 25 -6.57 -2.98 6.63
CA ASN A 25 -5.62 -2.90 5.51
C ASN A 25 -4.14 -3.00 5.97
N PRO A 26 -3.49 -4.17 5.82
CA PRO A 26 -2.12 -4.37 6.29
C PRO A 26 -1.06 -3.57 5.51
N CYS A 27 -1.42 -2.90 4.40
CA CYS A 27 -0.54 -2.00 3.67
C CYS A 27 -0.34 -0.65 4.37
N LEU A 28 -1.25 -0.23 5.26
CA LEU A 28 -1.16 1.03 6.00
C LEU A 28 -0.22 0.99 7.20
N ASP A 29 0.37 -0.19 7.46
CA ASP A 29 1.28 -0.43 8.59
C ASP A 29 2.63 -1.08 8.18
N CYS A 30 2.86 -1.45 6.91
CA CYS A 30 4.10 -2.16 6.53
C CYS A 30 5.05 -1.40 5.60
N GLY A 31 4.56 -0.86 4.46
CA GLY A 31 5.39 -0.24 3.43
C GLY A 31 6.33 -1.18 2.66
N ALA A 32 6.23 -2.51 2.84
CA ALA A 32 7.24 -3.47 2.40
C ALA A 32 7.44 -3.51 0.87
N CYS A 33 6.37 -3.48 0.08
CA CYS A 33 6.46 -3.44 -1.38
C CYS A 33 7.12 -2.14 -1.90
N CYS A 34 6.83 -1.02 -1.23
CA CYS A 34 7.34 0.31 -1.57
C CYS A 34 8.83 0.50 -1.22
N SER A 35 9.42 -0.40 -0.42
CA SER A 35 10.84 -0.39 -0.07
C SER A 35 11.65 -1.54 -0.68
N HIS A 36 11.07 -2.28 -1.63
CA HIS A 36 11.72 -3.45 -2.19
C HIS A 36 11.66 -3.53 -3.71
N PHE A 37 10.49 -3.36 -4.32
CA PHE A 37 10.39 -3.55 -5.77
C PHE A 37 10.93 -2.35 -6.53
N ARG A 38 11.57 -2.62 -7.69
CA ARG A 38 11.69 -1.62 -8.74
C ARG A 38 10.33 -1.45 -9.40
N VAL A 39 9.68 -0.31 -9.17
CA VAL A 39 8.35 -0.04 -9.73
C VAL A 39 8.50 0.48 -11.15
N SER A 40 8.74 -0.41 -12.11
CA SER A 40 8.85 -0.09 -13.54
C SER A 40 7.51 -0.22 -14.26
N PHE A 41 7.16 0.76 -15.07
CA PHE A 41 5.87 0.81 -15.78
C PHE A 41 5.99 1.50 -17.15
N TYR A 42 4.91 1.49 -17.94
CA TYR A 42 4.92 2.06 -19.30
C TYR A 42 4.84 3.59 -19.24
N VAL A 43 5.60 4.29 -20.08
CA VAL A 43 5.63 5.77 -20.09
C VAL A 43 4.27 6.41 -20.39
N GLY A 44 3.33 5.69 -21.02
CA GLY A 44 1.97 6.19 -21.26
C GLY A 44 1.12 6.38 -19.99
N GLU A 45 1.57 5.87 -18.83
CA GLU A 45 0.90 6.13 -17.55
C GLU A 45 1.34 7.45 -16.91
N LEU A 46 2.43 8.07 -17.41
CA LEU A 46 2.89 9.38 -16.95
C LEU A 46 1.87 10.45 -17.32
N ALA A 47 1.55 11.30 -16.35
CA ALA A 47 0.69 12.45 -16.59
C ALA A 47 1.30 13.35 -17.67
N GLY A 48 0.48 13.89 -18.56
CA GLY A 48 0.92 14.79 -19.60
C GLY A 48 -0.13 14.98 -20.68
N GLU A 49 0.28 15.58 -21.80
CA GLU A 49 -0.62 15.85 -22.93
C GLU A 49 -1.20 14.58 -23.56
N ASN A 50 -0.48 13.46 -23.46
CA ASN A 50 -0.87 12.17 -24.04
C ASN A 50 -1.71 11.29 -23.09
N GLY A 51 -2.16 11.82 -21.96
CA GLY A 51 -2.92 11.09 -20.94
C GLY A 51 -2.07 10.71 -19.73
N GLY A 52 -2.44 9.61 -19.07
CA GLY A 52 -1.79 9.14 -17.84
C GLY A 52 -2.12 9.97 -16.60
N HIS A 53 -1.64 9.51 -15.45
CA HIS A 53 -1.92 10.14 -14.15
C HIS A 53 -0.73 10.13 -13.18
N VAL A 54 0.36 9.44 -13.50
CA VAL A 54 1.54 9.35 -12.61
C VAL A 54 2.37 10.63 -12.74
N PRO A 55 2.66 11.38 -11.66
CA PRO A 55 3.37 12.66 -11.75
C PRO A 55 4.82 12.51 -12.25
N LEU A 56 5.23 13.33 -13.22
CA LEU A 56 6.55 13.20 -13.88
C LEU A 56 7.71 13.45 -12.91
N GLU A 57 7.52 14.33 -11.93
CA GLU A 57 8.53 14.71 -10.96
C GLU A 57 8.89 13.57 -10.00
N LEU A 58 8.08 12.51 -9.94
CA LEU A 58 8.28 11.35 -9.06
C LEU A 58 8.88 10.14 -9.77
N VAL A 59 9.25 10.28 -11.05
CA VAL A 59 9.70 9.15 -11.88
C VAL A 59 11.09 9.37 -12.49
N THR A 60 11.81 8.27 -12.72
CA THR A 60 13.06 8.25 -13.47
C THR A 60 12.83 7.50 -14.78
N GLN A 61 13.19 8.11 -15.91
CA GLN A 61 13.13 7.44 -17.20
C GLN A 61 14.20 6.35 -17.29
N MET A 62 13.79 5.12 -17.62
CA MET A 62 14.70 3.96 -17.71
C MET A 62 15.04 3.62 -19.16
N SER A 63 14.08 3.75 -20.06
CA SER A 63 14.24 3.58 -21.50
C SER A 63 13.20 4.42 -22.24
N PRO A 64 13.23 4.50 -23.58
CA PRO A 64 12.25 5.29 -24.33
C PRO A 64 10.79 4.96 -24.04
N LEU A 65 10.50 3.71 -23.64
CA LEU A 65 9.13 3.22 -23.39
C LEU A 65 8.89 2.81 -21.93
N ARG A 66 9.88 2.97 -21.03
CA ARG A 66 9.74 2.57 -19.62
C ARG A 66 10.25 3.66 -18.68
N ALA A 67 9.47 3.92 -17.64
CA ALA A 67 9.85 4.71 -16.48
C ALA A 67 9.80 3.84 -15.22
N CYS A 68 10.39 4.33 -14.13
CA CYS A 68 10.17 3.76 -12.81
C CYS A 68 9.95 4.85 -11.77
N MET A 69 9.36 4.49 -10.62
CA MET A 69 9.28 5.41 -9.49
C MET A 69 10.67 5.73 -8.95
N LYS A 70 10.96 7.01 -8.68
CA LYS A 70 12.22 7.47 -8.09
C LYS A 70 12.50 6.78 -6.77
N GLY A 71 13.76 6.42 -6.55
CA GLY A 71 14.23 5.70 -5.37
C GLY A 71 14.09 4.18 -5.47
N THR A 72 13.49 3.67 -6.56
CA THR A 72 13.32 2.22 -6.78
C THR A 72 14.19 1.68 -7.92
N GLU A 73 15.02 2.51 -8.55
CA GLU A 73 15.73 2.25 -9.82
C GLU A 73 16.47 0.90 -9.85
N MET A 74 17.09 0.52 -8.74
CA MET A 74 17.89 -0.70 -8.61
C MET A 74 17.13 -1.88 -7.96
N GLY A 75 15.91 -1.65 -7.47
CA GLY A 75 15.28 -2.54 -6.50
C GLY A 75 15.96 -2.46 -5.12
N GLY A 76 15.28 -2.93 -4.08
CA GLY A 76 15.71 -2.81 -2.68
C GLY A 76 15.73 -1.37 -2.13
N GLY A 77 15.37 -0.38 -2.94
CA GLY A 77 15.33 1.03 -2.57
C GLY A 77 13.95 1.47 -2.10
N ARG A 78 13.90 2.61 -1.41
CA ARG A 78 12.67 3.21 -0.88
C ARG A 78 12.07 4.18 -1.89
N CYS A 79 10.85 3.89 -2.34
CA CYS A 79 10.09 4.77 -3.22
C CYS A 79 9.93 6.17 -2.62
N VAL A 80 10.17 7.21 -3.44
CA VAL A 80 10.10 8.62 -3.02
C VAL A 80 8.71 9.03 -2.52
N SER A 81 7.66 8.37 -3.01
CA SER A 81 6.26 8.66 -2.66
C SER A 81 5.80 8.05 -1.34
N LEU A 82 6.60 7.17 -0.74
CA LEU A 82 6.26 6.53 0.54
C LEU A 82 6.44 7.53 1.70
N ARG A 83 5.40 7.69 2.52
CA ARG A 83 5.36 8.54 3.72
C ARG A 83 5.21 7.67 4.96
N GLY A 84 5.84 8.07 6.06
CA GLY A 84 5.92 7.28 7.29
C GLY A 84 7.12 6.33 7.35
N GLU A 85 7.18 5.56 8.42
CA GLU A 85 8.26 4.63 8.75
C GLU A 85 7.86 3.18 8.43
N LEU A 86 8.80 2.38 7.94
CA LEU A 86 8.54 0.99 7.59
C LEU A 86 8.10 0.21 8.84
N GLY A 87 7.01 -0.56 8.69
CA GLY A 87 6.46 -1.34 9.80
C GLY A 87 5.71 -0.53 10.86
N GLN A 88 5.51 0.79 10.67
CA GLN A 88 4.79 1.64 11.62
C GLN A 88 3.41 2.04 11.10
N PRO A 89 2.40 2.19 11.99
CA PRO A 89 1.09 2.66 11.60
C PRO A 89 1.10 4.05 10.95
N GLY A 90 0.25 4.23 9.94
CA GLY A 90 0.13 5.49 9.19
C GLY A 90 1.11 5.62 8.03
N ILE A 91 1.85 4.54 7.68
CA ILE A 91 2.62 4.49 6.44
C ILE A 91 1.69 4.46 5.23
N HIS A 92 1.94 5.30 4.25
CA HIS A 92 1.07 5.42 3.08
C HIS A 92 1.80 5.97 1.85
N CYS A 93 1.19 5.78 0.68
CA CYS A 93 1.66 6.40 -0.55
C CYS A 93 1.06 7.80 -0.69
N ALA A 94 1.90 8.83 -0.86
CA ALA A 94 1.45 10.22 -1.08
C ALA A 94 0.66 10.42 -2.38
N ILE A 95 0.74 9.47 -3.31
CA ILE A 95 0.08 9.51 -4.62
C ILE A 95 -0.84 8.30 -4.83
N TYR A 96 -1.51 7.83 -3.77
CA TYR A 96 -2.29 6.57 -3.81
C TYR A 96 -3.26 6.46 -5.00
N GLU A 97 -3.95 7.57 -5.32
CA GLU A 97 -4.89 7.67 -6.44
C GLU A 97 -4.22 7.78 -7.81
N ASN A 98 -2.94 8.15 -7.86
CA ASN A 98 -2.14 8.34 -9.07
C ASN A 98 -1.06 7.24 -9.22
N ARG A 99 -1.21 6.12 -8.50
CA ARG A 99 -0.26 5.00 -8.53
C ARG A 99 -0.15 4.41 -9.93
N PRO A 100 1.07 4.04 -10.39
CA PRO A 100 1.23 3.28 -11.61
C PRO A 100 0.63 1.87 -11.45
N THR A 101 0.32 1.24 -12.58
CA THR A 101 -0.31 -0.08 -12.69
C THR A 101 0.35 -1.15 -11.81
N PRO A 102 1.69 -1.33 -11.78
CA PRO A 102 2.32 -2.35 -10.93
C PRO A 102 2.07 -2.15 -9.43
N CYS A 103 1.81 -0.93 -8.96
CA CYS A 103 1.46 -0.68 -7.56
C CYS A 103 -0.01 -0.95 -7.25
N ARG A 104 -0.89 -0.98 -8.25
CA ARG A 104 -2.32 -1.27 -8.11
C ARG A 104 -2.60 -2.77 -8.19
N GLU A 105 -1.87 -3.46 -9.06
CA GLU A 105 -2.03 -4.90 -9.33
C GLU A 105 -1.33 -5.80 -8.29
N PHE A 106 -0.58 -5.23 -7.35
CA PHE A 106 0.04 -6.02 -6.30
C PHE A 106 -0.96 -6.33 -5.18
N ASP A 107 -1.47 -7.57 -5.18
CA ASP A 107 -2.44 -8.03 -4.20
C ASP A 107 -1.80 -8.56 -2.91
N ILE A 108 -2.48 -8.34 -1.78
CA ILE A 108 -2.09 -8.84 -0.46
C ILE A 108 -2.49 -10.32 -0.30
N TRP A 109 -3.60 -10.71 -0.94
CA TRP A 109 -4.17 -12.04 -0.92
C TRP A 109 -4.31 -12.57 -2.34
N MET A 110 -4.16 -13.88 -2.49
CA MET A 110 -4.45 -14.61 -3.71
C MET A 110 -5.97 -14.68 -3.94
N PRO A 111 -6.44 -15.09 -5.14
CA PRO A 111 -7.86 -15.19 -5.44
C PRO A 111 -8.66 -16.15 -4.55
N ASP A 112 -8.01 -17.09 -3.88
CA ASP A 112 -8.61 -18.02 -2.92
C ASP A 112 -8.62 -17.47 -1.47
N GLY A 113 -8.25 -16.21 -1.28
CA GLY A 113 -8.15 -15.57 0.03
C GLY A 113 -6.88 -15.94 0.82
N SER A 114 -6.03 -16.84 0.33
CA SER A 114 -4.76 -17.15 0.98
C SER A 114 -3.79 -15.96 0.87
N PRO A 115 -2.88 -15.73 1.85
CA PRO A 115 -1.93 -14.62 1.77
C PRO A 115 -0.98 -14.75 0.57
N ASN A 116 -0.74 -13.66 -0.16
CA ASN A 116 0.22 -13.64 -1.26
C ASN A 116 1.64 -13.98 -0.74
N PRO A 117 2.29 -15.05 -1.25
CA PRO A 117 3.63 -15.44 -0.82
C PRO A 117 4.69 -14.35 -0.97
N ASP A 118 4.60 -13.50 -2.00
CA ASP A 118 5.53 -12.38 -2.16
C ASP A 118 5.31 -11.32 -1.08
N CYS A 119 4.06 -10.99 -0.77
CA CYS A 119 3.73 -10.08 0.33
C CYS A 119 4.33 -10.62 1.65
N GLN A 120 4.13 -11.90 1.94
CA GLN A 120 4.67 -12.54 3.15
C GLN A 120 6.19 -12.52 3.21
N ARG A 121 6.86 -12.84 2.08
CA ARG A 121 8.33 -12.79 1.98
C ARG A 121 8.88 -11.40 2.29
N LEU A 122 8.23 -10.35 1.78
CA LEU A 122 8.65 -8.97 2.02
C LEU A 122 8.41 -8.52 3.45
N ARG A 123 7.26 -8.88 4.04
CA ARG A 123 6.96 -8.62 5.45
C ARG A 123 7.95 -9.32 6.37
N LEU A 124 8.28 -10.57 6.09
CA LEU A 124 9.30 -11.32 6.82
C LEU A 124 10.67 -10.63 6.76
N GLY A 125 11.04 -10.08 5.60
CA GLY A 125 12.27 -9.29 5.45
C GLY A 125 12.34 -8.04 6.32
N LEU A 126 11.19 -7.52 6.76
CA LEU A 126 11.08 -6.40 7.71
C LEU A 126 10.84 -6.85 9.16
N GLY A 127 10.80 -8.15 9.44
CA GLY A 127 10.49 -8.69 10.76
C GLY A 127 9.03 -8.51 11.18
N LEU A 128 8.12 -8.28 10.21
CA LEU A 128 6.70 -8.07 10.48
C LEU A 128 5.94 -9.39 10.60
N PRO A 129 4.86 -9.43 11.40
CA PRO A 129 4.04 -10.63 11.51
C PRO A 129 3.36 -10.96 10.17
N PRO A 130 3.12 -12.27 9.91
CA PRO A 130 2.45 -12.70 8.70
C PRO A 130 1.02 -12.15 8.64
N VAL A 131 0.55 -11.87 7.43
CA VAL A 131 -0.87 -11.51 7.21
C VAL A 131 -1.71 -12.79 7.35
N ALA A 132 -2.84 -12.70 8.04
CA ALA A 132 -3.82 -13.77 8.10
C ALA A 132 -4.52 -13.95 6.73
N PRO A 133 -5.14 -15.12 6.47
CA PRO A 133 -6.05 -15.25 5.33
C PRO A 133 -7.09 -14.13 5.30
N ARG A 134 -7.53 -13.76 4.10
CA ARG A 134 -8.52 -12.69 3.93
C ARG A 134 -9.78 -13.09 4.70
N PRO A 135 -10.30 -12.23 5.59
CA PRO A 135 -11.55 -12.54 6.28
C PRO A 135 -12.68 -12.64 5.24
N ASP A 136 -13.66 -13.47 5.55
CA ASP A 136 -14.87 -13.57 4.73
C ASP A 136 -15.51 -12.19 4.62
N ALA A 137 -16.12 -11.90 3.48
CA ALA A 137 -16.85 -10.64 3.30
C ALA A 137 -18.12 -10.67 4.16
N GLU A 138 -17.99 -10.39 5.46
CA GLU A 138 -19.10 -10.38 6.44
C GLU A 138 -20.24 -9.42 6.02
N ASN A 139 -19.96 -8.46 5.12
CA ASN A 139 -20.90 -7.48 4.61
C ASN A 139 -21.54 -7.83 3.24
N ASP A 140 -21.27 -9.01 2.68
CA ASP A 140 -21.84 -9.47 1.40
C ASP A 140 -22.55 -10.82 1.54
N PRO A 141 -23.83 -10.83 1.98
CA PRO A 141 -24.58 -12.07 2.24
C PRO A 141 -24.89 -12.89 0.97
N GLN A 142 -24.59 -12.37 -0.23
CA GLN A 142 -24.75 -13.09 -1.49
C GLN A 142 -23.41 -13.62 -2.05
N GLY A 143 -22.28 -13.23 -1.45
CA GLY A 143 -20.94 -13.54 -1.99
C GLY A 143 -20.64 -12.82 -3.31
N PRO A 144 -19.44 -13.01 -3.87
CA PRO A 144 -19.01 -12.32 -5.08
C PRO A 144 -20.03 -12.45 -6.23
N VAL A 145 -20.67 -11.35 -6.59
CA VAL A 145 -21.72 -11.30 -7.63
C VAL A 145 -21.14 -11.40 -9.04
N HIS A 146 -19.83 -11.17 -9.20
CA HIS A 146 -19.14 -11.16 -10.49
C HIS A 146 -18.26 -12.40 -10.68
N PRO A 147 -18.23 -13.04 -11.87
CA PRO A 147 -17.44 -14.26 -12.14
C PRO A 147 -15.92 -14.10 -11.96
N ASP A 148 -15.40 -12.87 -12.03
CA ASP A 148 -13.98 -12.56 -11.77
C ASP A 148 -13.70 -12.11 -10.33
N GLN A 149 -14.71 -12.08 -9.47
CA GLN A 149 -14.54 -11.64 -8.10
C GLN A 149 -14.04 -12.85 -7.28
N PRO A 150 -12.86 -12.73 -6.66
CA PRO A 150 -12.22 -13.86 -5.99
C PRO A 150 -13.13 -14.41 -4.91
N ALA A 151 -13.30 -15.74 -4.89
CA ALA A 151 -14.11 -16.43 -3.90
C ALA A 151 -13.74 -15.97 -2.48
N ALA A 152 -14.74 -15.77 -1.63
CA ALA A 152 -14.51 -15.79 -0.19
C ALA A 152 -13.90 -17.16 0.16
N ALA A 153 -12.97 -17.18 1.11
CA ALA A 153 -12.28 -18.40 1.52
C ALA A 153 -13.26 -19.39 2.18
#